data_AF-A0A8J3LE62-F1
#
_entry.id   AF-A0A8J3LE62-F1
#
_cell.length_a   1.000
_cell.length_b   1.000
_cell.length_c   1.000
_cell.angle_alpha   90.00
_cell.angle_beta   90.00
_cell.angle_gamma   90.00
#
_symmetry.space_group_name_H-M   'P 1'
#
loop_
_entity.id
_entity.type
_entity.pdbx_description
1 polymer ?
#
loop_
_entity_poly.entity_id
_entity_poly.type
_entity_poly.pdbx_seq_one_letter_code
_entity_poly.pdbx_strand_id
1 'polypeptide(L)'
;MRRTIRALVLTATMMILTTATVSPATAVPASQAYYTWLDCPAGTSNAVRIDDASTFVDYQGRAFASFGGQVFPCKSPQLDQDAWGMAAYRVDSAYGTPIPYKFDNLFSGHYTGAVRIRPGVRAVCVIADETTRLGCVSISWVDTDGVLLPVVGGPVPVDSPLVAAPAVTNMLMNPGPIGPGCVLCP
;
A
#
# COMPACT_ATOMS: atom_id res chain seq x y z
N MET A 1 75.08 28.49 1.07
CA MET A 1 74.85 27.30 1.92
C MET A 1 73.35 27.17 2.20
N ARG A 2 72.79 25.99 1.88
CA ARG A 2 71.55 25.34 2.40
C ARG A 2 70.24 26.16 2.36
N ARG A 3 69.40 26.03 1.32
CA ARG A 3 68.34 24.98 1.10
C ARG A 3 67.58 24.58 2.37
N THR A 4 66.30 24.94 2.43
CA THR A 4 65.25 24.07 2.98
C THR A 4 63.89 24.50 2.42
N ILE A 5 63.47 23.77 1.39
CA ILE A 5 62.12 23.77 0.83
C ILE A 5 61.27 22.92 1.79
N ARG A 6 60.20 23.47 2.36
CA ARG A 6 59.15 22.68 3.02
C ARG A 6 57.98 22.55 2.05
N ALA A 7 57.80 21.33 1.56
CA ALA A 7 56.68 20.89 0.75
C ALA A 7 55.38 21.02 1.56
N LEU A 8 54.37 21.68 0.97
CA LEU A 8 53.00 21.62 1.46
C LEU A 8 52.26 20.59 0.61
N VAL A 9 51.73 19.58 1.29
CA VAL A 9 51.06 18.40 0.74
C VAL A 9 49.72 18.81 0.08
N LEU A 10 49.56 18.51 -1.21
CA LEU A 10 48.25 18.56 -1.88
C LEU A 10 47.42 17.35 -1.45
N THR A 11 46.37 17.57 -0.68
CA THR A 11 45.30 16.60 -0.46
C THR A 11 44.36 16.58 -1.66
N ALA A 12 44.48 15.56 -2.50
CA ALA A 12 43.53 15.28 -3.57
C ALA A 12 42.31 14.56 -3.01
N THR A 13 41.16 15.25 -2.97
CA THR A 13 39.85 14.66 -2.65
C THR A 13 39.32 13.93 -3.88
N MET A 14 39.37 12.60 -3.88
CA MET A 14 38.69 11.77 -4.88
C MET A 14 37.17 11.85 -4.66
N MET A 15 36.46 12.51 -5.57
CA MET A 15 35.00 12.36 -5.72
C MET A 15 34.73 11.01 -6.39
N ILE A 16 34.18 10.06 -5.61
CA ILE A 16 33.59 8.84 -6.17
C ILE A 16 32.19 9.22 -6.64
N LEU A 17 32.01 9.43 -7.96
CA LEU A 17 30.67 9.46 -8.56
C LEU A 17 30.13 8.04 -8.54
N THR A 18 29.26 7.74 -7.58
CA THR A 18 28.40 6.55 -7.64
C THR A 18 27.39 6.75 -8.77
N THR A 19 27.65 6.14 -9.92
CA THR A 19 26.66 5.93 -10.97
C THR A 19 25.56 5.04 -10.40
N ALA A 20 24.41 5.63 -10.04
CA ALA A 20 23.21 4.86 -9.76
C ALA A 20 22.82 4.13 -11.05
N THR A 21 23.03 2.82 -11.10
CA THR A 21 22.46 1.96 -12.13
C THR A 21 20.95 2.02 -11.97
N VAL A 22 20.29 2.84 -12.77
CA VAL A 22 18.83 2.80 -12.90
C VAL A 22 18.53 1.47 -13.56
N SER A 23 18.08 0.49 -12.78
CA SER A 23 17.62 -0.78 -13.32
C SER A 23 16.56 -0.50 -14.39
N PRO A 24 16.62 -1.16 -15.56
CA PRO A 24 15.63 -0.94 -16.60
C PRO A 24 14.25 -1.28 -16.04
N ALA A 25 13.32 -0.32 -16.12
CA ALA A 25 11.91 -0.55 -15.82
C ALA A 25 11.47 -1.77 -16.63
N THR A 26 11.13 -2.85 -15.94
CA THR A 26 10.64 -4.06 -16.60
C THR A 26 9.34 -3.67 -17.30
N ALA A 27 9.36 -3.68 -18.64
CA ALA A 27 8.22 -3.30 -19.44
C ALA A 27 7.05 -4.21 -19.07
N VAL A 28 6.01 -3.59 -18.55
CA VAL A 28 4.74 -4.25 -18.24
C VAL A 28 4.17 -4.78 -19.57
N PRO A 29 3.78 -6.06 -19.66
CA PRO A 29 3.11 -6.57 -20.85
C PRO A 29 1.94 -5.67 -21.26
N ALA A 30 1.72 -5.41 -22.54
CA ALA A 30 0.68 -4.49 -23.02
C ALA A 30 -0.76 -4.86 -22.60
N SER A 31 -0.97 -6.06 -22.06
CA SER A 31 -2.21 -6.56 -21.47
C SER A 31 -2.30 -6.39 -19.94
N GLN A 32 -1.32 -5.77 -19.30
CA GLN A 32 -1.31 -5.47 -17.87
C GLN A 32 -1.20 -3.95 -17.70
N ALA A 33 -2.09 -3.38 -16.89
CA ALA A 33 -2.02 -1.99 -16.47
C ALA A 33 -1.58 -1.93 -15.00
N TYR A 34 -1.22 -0.75 -14.50
CA TYR A 34 -0.92 -0.54 -13.08
C TYR A 34 -1.91 0.46 -12.52
N TYR A 35 -2.40 0.17 -11.33
CA TYR A 35 -3.04 1.20 -10.51
C TYR A 35 -2.00 2.24 -10.14
N THR A 36 -2.42 3.49 -10.12
CA THR A 36 -1.66 4.60 -9.56
C THR A 36 -2.17 4.89 -8.16
N TRP A 37 -1.27 5.22 -7.24
CA TRP A 37 -1.69 5.75 -5.95
C TRP A 37 -2.36 7.11 -6.14
N LEU A 38 -3.31 7.42 -5.28
CA LEU A 38 -3.95 8.71 -5.27
C LEU A 38 -3.03 9.77 -4.65
N ASP A 39 -2.19 10.37 -5.49
CA ASP A 39 -1.29 11.45 -5.08
C ASP A 39 -2.03 12.74 -4.73
N CYS A 40 -1.57 13.43 -3.68
CA CYS A 40 -2.11 14.70 -3.23
C CYS A 40 -1.18 15.89 -3.56
N PRO A 41 -1.74 17.07 -3.89
CA PRO A 41 -0.98 18.32 -3.88
C PRO A 41 -0.29 18.55 -2.53
N ALA A 42 0.87 19.21 -2.55
CA ALA A 42 1.61 19.54 -1.35
C ALA A 42 0.74 20.32 -0.34
N GLY A 43 0.76 19.91 0.92
CA GLY A 43 -0.06 20.50 1.99
C GLY A 43 -1.50 19.98 2.06
N THR A 44 -1.88 19.01 1.22
CA THR A 44 -3.17 18.30 1.32
C THR A 44 -2.94 16.81 1.59
N SER A 45 -3.94 16.13 2.15
CA SER A 45 -3.88 14.69 2.40
C SER A 45 -5.22 14.04 2.13
N ASN A 46 -5.17 12.77 1.72
CA ASN A 46 -6.34 11.91 1.79
C ASN A 46 -6.74 11.73 3.26
N ALA A 47 -8.01 11.46 3.51
CA ALA A 47 -8.52 11.10 4.83
C ALA A 47 -9.42 9.88 4.74
N VAL A 48 -9.67 9.23 5.87
CA VAL A 48 -10.59 8.09 5.95
C VAL A 48 -11.45 8.20 7.21
N ARG A 49 -12.69 7.75 7.08
CA ARG A 49 -13.56 7.38 8.21
C ARG A 49 -13.84 5.89 8.09
N ILE A 50 -13.62 5.13 9.16
CA ILE A 50 -13.95 3.71 9.23
C ILE A 50 -15.23 3.62 10.08
N ASP A 51 -16.33 3.19 9.47
CA ASP A 51 -17.64 3.12 10.10
C ASP A 51 -17.89 1.72 10.67
N ASP A 52 -17.40 0.69 9.99
CA ASP A 52 -17.48 -0.70 10.42
C ASP A 52 -16.18 -1.46 10.12
N ALA A 53 -15.89 -2.42 10.99
CA ALA A 53 -14.77 -3.33 10.82
C ALA A 53 -15.13 -4.72 11.32
N SER A 54 -14.89 -5.72 10.48
CA SER A 54 -15.18 -7.12 10.77
C SER A 54 -14.11 -8.04 10.22
N THR A 55 -14.13 -9.28 10.66
CA THR A 55 -13.31 -10.35 10.14
C THR A 55 -14.20 -11.50 9.71
N PHE A 56 -13.77 -12.22 8.67
CA PHE A 56 -14.47 -13.42 8.21
C PHE A 56 -13.48 -14.44 7.64
N VAL A 57 -13.93 -15.68 7.53
CA VAL A 57 -13.21 -16.77 6.87
C VAL A 57 -14.01 -17.19 5.65
N ASP A 58 -13.37 -17.24 4.49
CA ASP A 58 -14.04 -17.68 3.27
C ASP A 58 -14.19 -19.21 3.19
N TYR A 59 -14.86 -19.68 2.15
CA TYR A 59 -15.06 -21.11 1.89
C TYR A 59 -13.76 -21.91 1.66
N GLN A 60 -12.64 -21.24 1.43
CA GLN A 60 -11.31 -21.85 1.29
C GLN A 60 -10.51 -21.81 2.60
N GLY A 61 -11.13 -21.40 3.72
CA GLY A 61 -10.46 -21.28 5.01
C GLY A 61 -9.50 -20.09 5.11
N ARG A 62 -9.61 -19.10 4.21
CA ARG A 62 -8.76 -17.91 4.21
C ARG A 62 -9.42 -16.83 5.05
N ALA A 63 -8.65 -16.27 5.98
CA ALA A 63 -9.10 -15.17 6.82
C ALA A 63 -8.97 -13.81 6.11
N PHE A 64 -9.96 -12.95 6.31
CA PHE A 64 -10.00 -11.58 5.79
C PHE A 64 -10.39 -10.60 6.89
N ALA A 65 -9.83 -9.39 6.82
CA ALA A 65 -10.36 -8.23 7.50
C ALA A 65 -11.15 -7.39 6.47
N SER A 66 -12.39 -7.04 6.80
CA SER A 66 -13.29 -6.26 5.97
C SER A 66 -13.65 -4.96 6.65
N PHE A 67 -13.46 -3.84 5.96
CA PHE A 67 -13.80 -2.51 6.48
C PHE A 67 -14.81 -1.84 5.56
N GLY A 68 -15.82 -1.23 6.19
CA GLY A 68 -16.72 -0.29 5.58
C GLY A 68 -16.52 1.10 6.15
N GLY A 69 -16.70 2.11 5.31
CA GLY A 69 -16.48 3.50 5.70
C GLY A 69 -16.41 4.42 4.49
N GLN A 70 -15.71 5.54 4.61
CA GLN A 70 -15.53 6.51 3.53
C GLN A 70 -14.07 6.96 3.39
N VAL A 71 -13.51 6.91 2.16
CA VAL A 71 -12.24 7.56 1.84
C VAL A 71 -12.55 8.93 1.23
N PHE A 72 -11.91 9.96 1.76
CA PHE A 72 -12.04 11.34 1.30
C PHE A 72 -10.76 11.69 0.52
N PRO A 73 -10.80 11.56 -0.82
CA PRO A 73 -9.66 11.86 -1.64
C PRO A 73 -9.41 13.38 -1.67
N CYS A 74 -8.15 13.80 -1.62
CA CYS A 74 -7.76 15.22 -1.67
C CYS A 74 -7.99 15.87 -3.05
N LYS A 75 -8.16 15.04 -4.10
CA LYS A 75 -8.47 15.44 -5.47
C LYS A 75 -9.44 14.43 -6.08
N SER A 76 -10.11 14.78 -7.18
CA SER A 76 -10.95 13.82 -7.90
C SER A 76 -10.11 12.66 -8.44
N PRO A 77 -10.41 11.39 -8.06
CA PRO A 77 -9.67 10.23 -8.55
C PRO A 77 -10.01 9.92 -10.01
N GLN A 78 -9.04 9.37 -10.74
CA GLN A 78 -9.29 8.77 -12.04
C GLN A 78 -9.82 7.35 -11.88
N LEU A 79 -11.03 7.11 -12.38
CA LEU A 79 -11.71 5.83 -12.22
C LEU A 79 -11.00 4.70 -12.93
N ASP A 80 -11.02 3.53 -12.31
CA ASP A 80 -10.37 2.30 -12.75
C ASP A 80 -8.86 2.47 -13.00
N GLN A 81 -8.24 3.53 -12.44
CA GLN A 81 -6.82 3.85 -12.55
C GLN A 81 -6.20 4.19 -11.20
N ASP A 82 -6.81 5.12 -10.48
CA ASP A 82 -6.35 5.46 -9.14
C ASP A 82 -6.88 4.46 -8.11
N ALA A 83 -6.05 4.16 -7.13
CA ALA A 83 -6.38 3.28 -6.02
C ALA A 83 -5.93 3.88 -4.68
N TRP A 84 -6.67 3.53 -3.64
CA TRP A 84 -6.19 3.51 -2.27
C TRP A 84 -5.86 2.06 -1.89
N GLY A 85 -5.40 1.78 -0.68
CA GLY A 85 -4.98 0.43 -0.30
C GLY A 85 -5.48 0.00 1.06
N MET A 86 -5.54 -1.32 1.25
CA MET A 86 -5.61 -1.94 2.57
C MET A 86 -4.32 -2.67 2.85
N ALA A 87 -3.72 -2.42 4.01
CA ALA A 87 -2.44 -3.00 4.42
C ALA A 87 -2.57 -3.82 5.69
N ALA A 88 -2.04 -5.03 5.69
CA ALA A 88 -1.96 -5.88 6.86
C ALA A 88 -0.54 -5.88 7.44
N TYR A 89 -0.43 -5.65 8.75
CA TYR A 89 0.83 -5.43 9.46
C TYR A 89 1.16 -6.57 10.40
N ARG A 90 2.39 -7.07 10.29
CA ARG A 90 3.05 -7.99 11.21
C ARG A 90 4.14 -7.24 11.98
N VAL A 91 4.90 -7.94 12.80
CA VAL A 91 5.96 -7.34 13.64
C VAL A 91 7.02 -6.60 12.82
N ASP A 92 7.40 -7.16 11.68
CA ASP A 92 8.57 -6.75 10.90
C ASP A 92 8.27 -6.55 9.41
N SER A 93 7.02 -6.75 9.01
CA SER A 93 6.61 -6.79 7.62
C SER A 93 5.17 -6.33 7.46
N ALA A 94 4.88 -5.75 6.31
CA ALA A 94 3.54 -5.38 5.91
C ALA A 94 3.34 -5.69 4.44
N TYR A 95 2.09 -5.97 4.07
CA TYR A 95 1.70 -6.19 2.69
C TYR A 95 0.35 -5.56 2.43
N GLY A 96 0.18 -5.00 1.23
CA GLY A 96 -1.03 -4.30 0.85
C GLY A 96 -1.80 -4.96 -0.27
N THR A 97 -3.02 -4.47 -0.48
CA THR A 97 -3.90 -4.79 -1.60
C THR A 97 -4.49 -3.47 -2.11
N PRO A 98 -4.34 -3.15 -3.41
CA PRO A 98 -4.93 -1.95 -3.97
C PRO A 98 -6.44 -2.13 -4.10
N ILE A 99 -7.18 -1.05 -3.85
CA ILE A 99 -8.61 -0.96 -4.04
C ILE A 99 -8.89 0.21 -4.99
N PRO A 100 -9.29 -0.05 -6.24
CA PRO A 100 -9.52 1.00 -7.22
C PRO A 100 -10.77 1.83 -6.92
N TYR A 101 -10.71 3.10 -7.30
CA TYR A 101 -11.91 3.91 -7.42
C TYR A 101 -12.73 3.47 -8.64
N LYS A 102 -14.03 3.22 -8.43
CA LYS A 102 -14.97 2.73 -9.46
C LYS A 102 -16.21 3.62 -9.50
N PHE A 103 -16.97 3.56 -10.61
CA PHE A 103 -18.18 4.37 -10.81
C PHE A 103 -19.26 4.17 -9.75
N ASP A 104 -19.43 2.95 -9.26
CA ASP A 104 -20.33 2.60 -8.15
C ASP A 104 -19.89 3.18 -6.80
N ASN A 105 -18.59 3.47 -6.63
CA ASN A 105 -18.01 4.03 -5.42
C ASN A 105 -18.08 5.58 -5.35
N LEU A 106 -18.43 6.27 -6.44
CA LEU A 106 -18.36 7.74 -6.52
C LEU A 106 -19.52 8.47 -5.81
N PHE A 107 -20.71 7.88 -5.79
CA PHE A 107 -21.92 8.60 -5.38
C PHE A 107 -22.17 8.61 -3.87
N SER A 108 -21.47 7.78 -3.10
CA SER A 108 -21.61 7.72 -1.64
C SER A 108 -20.28 7.94 -0.91
N GLY A 109 -19.15 7.84 -1.60
CA GLY A 109 -17.82 7.73 -0.98
C GLY A 109 -17.68 6.50 -0.08
N HIS A 110 -18.72 5.68 0.03
CA HIS A 110 -18.71 4.48 0.85
C HIS A 110 -17.90 3.42 0.13
N TYR A 111 -16.90 2.87 0.82
CA TYR A 111 -16.15 1.73 0.36
C TYR A 111 -16.45 0.53 1.24
N THR A 112 -16.37 -0.65 0.64
CA THR A 112 -16.17 -1.91 1.35
C THR A 112 -14.90 -2.54 0.79
N GLY A 113 -13.86 -2.61 1.60
CA GLY A 113 -12.60 -3.23 1.24
C GLY A 113 -12.37 -4.47 2.08
N ALA A 114 -11.71 -5.48 1.50
CA ALA A 114 -11.21 -6.61 2.26
C ALA A 114 -9.75 -6.90 1.93
N VAL A 115 -8.97 -7.23 2.95
CA VAL A 115 -7.59 -7.69 2.80
C VAL A 115 -7.41 -9.05 3.44
N ARG A 116 -6.69 -9.94 2.75
CA ARG A 116 -6.36 -11.25 3.31
C ARG A 116 -5.43 -11.09 4.50
N ILE A 117 -5.82 -11.62 5.64
CA ILE A 117 -5.00 -11.66 6.85
C ILE A 117 -4.55 -13.09 7.13
N ARG A 118 -3.45 -13.22 7.87
CA ARG A 118 -2.85 -14.50 8.25
C ARG A 118 -2.43 -14.43 9.71
N PRO A 119 -2.31 -15.56 10.43
CA PRO A 119 -1.79 -15.58 11.78
C PRO A 119 -0.52 -14.73 11.91
N GLY A 120 -0.45 -13.94 12.98
CA GLY A 120 0.63 -12.98 13.24
C GLY A 120 0.40 -11.56 12.70
N VAL A 121 -0.64 -11.32 11.88
CA VAL A 121 -1.12 -9.95 11.60
C VAL A 121 -1.71 -9.35 12.88
N ARG A 122 -1.29 -8.13 13.22
CA ARG A 122 -1.66 -7.42 14.47
C ARG A 122 -2.46 -6.14 14.23
N ALA A 123 -2.42 -5.62 13.02
CA ALA A 123 -3.18 -4.45 12.63
C ALA A 123 -3.46 -4.49 11.13
N VAL A 124 -4.51 -3.79 10.72
CA VAL A 124 -4.81 -3.51 9.33
C VAL A 124 -5.12 -2.02 9.19
N CYS A 125 -4.59 -1.39 8.17
CA CYS A 125 -4.82 0.03 7.88
C CYS A 125 -5.40 0.23 6.49
N VAL A 126 -6.17 1.29 6.36
CA VAL A 126 -6.40 1.96 5.08
C VAL A 126 -5.21 2.87 4.81
N ILE A 127 -4.66 2.79 3.61
CA ILE A 127 -3.42 3.48 3.20
C ILE A 127 -3.63 4.27 1.91
N ALA A 128 -2.93 5.41 1.78
CA ALA A 128 -2.88 6.19 0.55
C ALA A 128 -1.70 5.80 -0.35
N ASP A 129 -0.64 5.26 0.26
CA ASP A 129 0.54 4.69 -0.39
C ASP A 129 1.22 3.73 0.62
N GLU A 130 2.33 3.10 0.23
CA GLU A 130 3.01 2.10 1.07
C GLU A 130 3.53 2.64 2.42
N THR A 131 3.62 3.96 2.57
CA THR A 131 4.13 4.66 3.76
C THR A 131 3.07 5.50 4.46
N THR A 132 1.99 5.88 3.80
CA THR A 132 0.96 6.77 4.36
C THR A 132 -0.26 5.98 4.83
N ARG A 133 -0.47 5.91 6.15
CA ARG A 133 -1.65 5.30 6.78
C ARG A 133 -2.71 6.37 7.06
N LEU A 134 -3.94 6.10 6.66
CA LEU A 134 -5.08 7.00 6.83
C LEU A 134 -5.89 6.66 8.08
N GLY A 135 -6.01 5.38 8.41
CA GLY A 135 -6.74 4.90 9.58
C GLY A 135 -6.48 3.41 9.79
N CYS A 136 -6.39 2.97 11.04
CA CYS A 136 -5.98 1.61 11.38
C CYS A 136 -6.85 1.01 12.47
N VAL A 137 -6.95 -0.32 12.46
CA VAL A 137 -7.53 -1.10 13.55
C VAL A 137 -6.60 -2.26 13.90
N SER A 138 -6.69 -2.70 15.15
CA SER A 138 -5.97 -3.87 15.66
C SER A 138 -6.67 -5.16 15.28
N ILE A 139 -5.88 -6.20 15.04
CA ILE A 139 -6.32 -7.58 14.81
C ILE A 139 -5.71 -8.45 15.90
N SER A 140 -6.58 -9.17 16.62
CA SER A 140 -6.19 -10.23 17.55
C SER A 140 -6.56 -11.59 16.98
N TRP A 141 -5.96 -12.65 17.49
CA TRP A 141 -6.27 -14.03 17.10
C TRP A 141 -6.71 -14.80 18.34
N VAL A 142 -7.90 -15.37 18.29
CA VAL A 142 -8.49 -16.17 19.37
C VAL A 142 -8.46 -17.62 18.96
N ASP A 143 -7.90 -18.47 19.81
CA ASP A 143 -7.96 -19.92 19.62
C ASP A 143 -9.33 -20.43 20.08
N THR A 144 -10.06 -21.06 19.16
CA THR A 144 -11.32 -21.76 19.44
C THR A 144 -11.16 -23.20 18.95
N ASP A 145 -11.02 -24.13 19.90
CA ASP A 145 -10.88 -25.57 19.64
C ASP A 145 -9.76 -25.93 18.64
N GLY A 146 -8.60 -25.25 18.74
CA GLY A 146 -7.45 -25.47 17.87
C GLY A 146 -7.50 -24.70 16.55
N VAL A 147 -8.50 -23.83 16.36
CA VAL A 147 -8.63 -22.94 15.21
C VAL A 147 -8.39 -21.50 15.63
N LEU A 148 -7.40 -20.85 15.03
CA LEU A 148 -7.13 -19.42 15.25
C LEU A 148 -8.07 -18.55 14.41
N LEU A 149 -9.01 -17.90 15.07
CA LEU A 149 -9.97 -16.98 14.46
C LEU A 149 -9.55 -15.53 14.69
N PRO A 150 -9.50 -14.70 13.64
CA PRO A 150 -9.17 -13.28 13.78
C PRO A 150 -10.35 -12.48 14.35
N VAL A 151 -10.06 -11.49 15.18
CA VAL A 151 -11.04 -10.59 15.79
C VAL A 151 -10.53 -9.15 15.71
N VAL A 152 -11.41 -8.20 15.38
CA VAL A 152 -11.08 -6.76 15.40
C VAL A 152 -11.04 -6.27 16.84
N GLY A 153 -9.92 -5.67 17.26
CA GLY A 153 -9.73 -5.18 18.62
C GLY A 153 -10.10 -3.71 18.83
N GLY A 154 -10.15 -2.90 17.76
CA GLY A 154 -10.49 -1.47 17.80
C GLY A 154 -9.40 -0.58 17.17
N PRO A 155 -9.58 0.76 17.22
CA PRO A 155 -8.71 1.72 16.53
C PRO A 155 -7.25 1.68 16.99
N VAL A 156 -6.34 1.91 16.05
CA VAL A 156 -4.89 2.02 16.28
C VAL A 156 -4.40 3.36 15.73
N PRO A 157 -3.57 4.12 16.47
CA PRO A 157 -2.94 5.32 15.95
C PRO A 157 -2.10 5.02 14.70
N VAL A 158 -2.21 5.87 13.67
CA VAL A 158 -1.52 5.67 12.38
C VAL A 158 0.00 5.82 12.47
N ASP A 159 0.50 6.45 13.53
CA ASP A 159 1.90 6.63 13.91
C ASP A 159 2.40 5.55 14.89
N SER A 160 1.55 4.58 15.24
CA SER A 160 1.92 3.47 16.12
C SER A 160 3.08 2.65 15.53
N PRO A 161 4.04 2.19 16.34
CA PRO A 161 5.10 1.29 15.88
C PRO A 161 4.57 -0.03 15.33
N LEU A 162 3.34 -0.42 15.67
CA LEU A 162 2.66 -1.59 15.11
C LEU A 162 2.40 -1.50 13.60
N VAL A 163 2.39 -0.29 13.04
CA VAL A 163 2.06 -0.01 11.64
C VAL A 163 3.14 0.79 10.92
N ALA A 164 4.38 0.70 11.40
CA ALA A 164 5.50 1.50 10.89
C ALA A 164 6.18 0.92 9.64
N ALA A 165 6.03 -0.39 9.38
CA ALA A 165 6.64 -1.04 8.23
C ALA A 165 5.99 -0.57 6.90
N PRO A 166 6.76 -0.31 5.83
CA PRO A 166 6.18 -0.04 4.52
C PRO A 166 5.32 -1.22 4.04
N ALA A 167 4.10 -0.93 3.61
CA ALA A 167 3.14 -1.92 3.16
C ALA A 167 3.30 -2.20 1.67
N VAL A 168 4.23 -3.08 1.32
CA VAL A 168 4.51 -3.44 -0.08
C VAL A 168 3.23 -3.91 -0.76
N THR A 169 2.84 -3.21 -1.82
CA THR A 169 1.54 -3.41 -2.49
C THR A 169 1.75 -3.73 -3.94
N ASN A 170 1.17 -4.84 -4.40
CA ASN A 170 1.16 -5.15 -5.82
C ASN A 170 0.09 -4.33 -6.54
N MET A 171 0.51 -3.27 -7.24
CA MET A 171 -0.36 -2.36 -7.99
C MET A 171 -0.76 -2.89 -9.38
N LEU A 172 -0.41 -4.13 -9.73
CA LEU A 172 -0.79 -4.72 -11.02
C LEU A 172 -2.31 -4.82 -11.17
N MET A 173 -2.82 -4.23 -12.24
CA MET A 173 -4.16 -4.52 -12.76
C MET A 173 -4.10 -5.75 -13.65
N ASN A 174 -5.03 -6.67 -13.42
CA ASN A 174 -5.41 -7.63 -14.43
C ASN A 174 -6.65 -7.04 -15.12
N PRO A 175 -6.53 -6.37 -16.29
CA PRO A 175 -7.71 -5.89 -16.97
C PRO A 175 -8.59 -7.11 -17.24
N GLY A 176 -9.76 -7.15 -16.60
CA GLY A 176 -10.79 -8.09 -17.01
C GLY A 176 -11.04 -7.90 -18.51
N PRO A 177 -11.57 -8.91 -19.23
CA PRO A 177 -11.92 -8.72 -20.62
C PRO A 177 -12.84 -7.50 -20.71
N ILE A 178 -12.32 -6.41 -21.27
CA ILE A 178 -13.13 -5.28 -21.69
C ILE A 178 -14.12 -5.91 -22.69
N GLY A 179 -15.43 -5.74 -22.43
CA GLY A 179 -16.54 -6.43 -23.11
C GLY A 179 -16.48 -6.45 -24.65
N PRO A 180 -17.44 -7.12 -25.31
CA PRO A 180 -17.23 -7.82 -26.57
C PRO A 180 -16.75 -6.88 -27.67
N GLY A 181 -15.44 -6.88 -27.87
CA GLY A 181 -14.78 -5.99 -28.81
C GLY A 181 -13.36 -6.48 -29.01
N CYS A 182 -13.22 -7.59 -29.73
CA CYS A 182 -11.95 -7.93 -30.34
C CYS A 182 -11.59 -6.78 -31.29
N VAL A 183 -10.82 -5.80 -30.80
CA VAL A 183 -10.41 -4.69 -31.65
C VAL A 183 -9.44 -5.18 -32.72
N LEU A 184 -8.54 -6.13 -32.42
CA LEU A 184 -7.55 -6.66 -33.39
C LEU A 184 -6.88 -8.00 -32.97
N CYS A 185 -7.61 -9.10 -32.76
CA CYS A 185 -6.96 -10.41 -32.49
C CYS A 185 -7.55 -11.56 -33.33
N PRO A 186 -6.68 -12.44 -33.84
CA PRO A 186 -6.71 -13.06 -35.18
C PRO A 186 -7.78 -14.14 -35.41
#